data_AF-A0A917KXQ2-F1
#
_entry.id   AF-A0A917KXQ2-F1
#
_cell.length_a   1.000
_cell.length_b   1.000
_cell.length_c   1.000
_cell.angle_alpha   90.00
_cell.angle_beta   90.00
_cell.angle_gamma   90.00
#
_symmetry.space_group_name_H-M   'P 1'
#
loop_
_entity.id
_entity.type
_entity.pdbx_description
1 polymer ?
#
loop_
_entity_poly.entity_id
_entity_poly.type
_entity_poly.pdbx_seq_one_letter_code
_entity_poly.pdbx_strand_id
1 'polypeptide(L)'
;MSGLPPLRLFLDRSTNGDDFVKGMKDLCPDTVSIGEKYGVKAAEDVQDTVWLAEAAREERICVGADKKILSGSRPLEIAAVLKHRVRYLVYANNNLRTVDQLRLFNSLLPDIRELTGTSGPWAYTMAQHGLNLIPREELEQRLIRAAQRMGIHPG
;
A
#
# COMPACT_ATOMS: atom_id res chain seq x y z
N MET A 1 27.06 5.93 12.01
CA MET A 1 26.11 4.93 11.47
C MET A 1 24.77 5.64 11.37
N SER A 2 24.33 6.00 10.17
CA SER A 2 22.99 6.56 10.00
C SER A 2 21.99 5.43 10.20
N GLY A 3 21.09 5.56 11.18
CA GLY A 3 20.04 4.58 11.42
C GLY A 3 19.08 4.46 10.25
N LEU A 4 18.21 3.45 10.29
CA LEU A 4 17.12 3.31 9.32
C LEU A 4 16.22 4.57 9.33
N PRO A 5 15.65 4.97 8.17
CA PRO A 5 14.69 6.06 8.12
C PRO A 5 13.49 5.83 9.07
N PRO A 6 12.84 6.88 9.57
CA PRO A 6 11.64 6.72 10.38
C PRO A 6 10.54 6.00 9.57
N LEU A 7 9.81 5.10 10.24
CA LEU A 7 8.65 4.46 9.64
C LEU A 7 7.51 5.46 9.54
N ARG A 8 7.06 5.75 8.33
CA ARG A 8 5.96 6.68 8.02
C ARG A 8 4.93 5.95 7.17
N LEU A 9 3.68 5.94 7.61
CA LEU A 9 2.62 5.15 6.97
C LEU A 9 1.58 6.05 6.31
N PHE A 10 0.99 5.54 5.24
CA PHE A 10 -0.19 6.10 4.59
C PHE A 10 -1.28 5.03 4.52
N LEU A 11 -2.42 5.24 5.18
CA LEU A 11 -3.53 4.29 5.18
C LEU A 11 -4.48 4.61 4.03
N ASP A 12 -4.71 3.64 3.15
CA ASP A 12 -5.61 3.80 2.00
C ASP A 12 -7.10 3.81 2.41
N ARG A 13 -8.00 3.92 1.42
CA ARG A 13 -9.45 3.93 1.67
C ARG A 13 -9.95 2.68 2.38
N SER A 14 -9.37 1.52 2.10
CA SER A 14 -9.79 0.25 2.68
C SER A 14 -9.36 0.09 4.15
N THR A 15 -8.51 1.00 4.64
CA THR A 15 -7.99 1.02 6.01
C THR A 15 -8.29 2.33 6.75
N ASN A 16 -9.31 3.07 6.29
CA ASN A 16 -9.68 4.39 6.84
C ASN A 16 -10.68 4.34 8.02
N GLY A 17 -10.90 3.18 8.65
CA GLY A 17 -11.79 3.07 9.80
C GLY A 17 -11.14 3.57 11.09
N ASP A 18 -11.85 4.37 11.89
CA ASP A 18 -11.32 5.07 13.08
C ASP A 18 -10.54 4.16 14.04
N ASP A 19 -11.08 2.99 14.38
CA ASP A 19 -10.43 2.02 15.27
C ASP A 19 -9.11 1.50 14.70
N PHE A 20 -9.06 1.28 13.38
CA PHE A 20 -7.85 0.83 12.70
C PHE A 20 -6.81 1.96 12.66
N VAL A 21 -7.22 3.18 12.28
CA VAL A 21 -6.34 4.35 12.26
C VAL A 21 -5.73 4.61 13.63
N LYS A 22 -6.54 4.57 14.69
CA LYS A 22 -6.07 4.73 16.07
C LYS A 22 -5.07 3.65 16.44
N GLY A 23 -5.40 2.38 16.24
CA GLY A 23 -4.50 1.27 16.54
C GLY A 23 -3.18 1.34 15.75
N MET A 24 -3.22 1.79 14.50
CA MET A 24 -2.02 2.00 13.70
C MET A 24 -1.15 3.14 14.23
N LYS A 25 -1.76 4.23 14.72
CA LYS A 25 -1.03 5.35 15.36
C LYS A 25 -0.37 4.95 16.67
N ASP A 26 -1.00 4.07 17.45
CA ASP A 26 -0.41 3.51 18.66
C ASP A 26 0.86 2.68 18.34
N LEU A 27 0.87 1.97 17.21
CA LEU A 27 2.01 1.17 16.74
C LEU A 27 3.07 2.01 15.98
N CYS A 28 2.62 3.01 15.23
CA CYS A 28 3.43 3.88 14.38
C CYS A 28 2.85 5.31 14.39
N PRO A 29 3.37 6.20 15.26
CA PRO A 29 2.81 7.54 15.43
C PRO A 29 2.79 8.42 14.18
N ASP A 30 3.71 8.25 13.22
CA ASP A 30 3.69 8.95 11.92
C ASP A 30 2.86 8.18 10.88
N THR A 31 1.62 7.87 11.24
CA THR A 31 0.61 7.31 10.35
C THR A 31 -0.35 8.42 9.95
N VAL A 32 -0.65 8.53 8.66
CA VAL A 32 -1.69 9.42 8.11
C VAL A 32 -2.69 8.58 7.34
N SER A 33 -3.98 8.73 7.61
CA SER A 33 -5.01 8.11 6.77
C SER A 33 -5.41 9.00 5.60
N ILE A 34 -5.96 8.40 4.54
CA ILE A 34 -6.52 9.16 3.42
C ILE A 34 -7.63 10.13 3.88
N GLY A 35 -8.45 9.74 4.85
CA GLY A 35 -9.50 10.58 5.43
C GLY A 35 -8.94 11.78 6.19
N GLU A 36 -7.82 11.62 6.89
CA GLU A 36 -7.14 12.73 7.57
C GLU A 36 -6.48 13.69 6.57
N LYS A 37 -5.94 13.15 5.48
CA LYS A 37 -5.22 13.94 4.48
C LYS A 37 -6.14 14.80 3.62
N TYR A 38 -7.25 14.23 3.12
CA TYR A 38 -8.13 14.91 2.17
C TYR A 38 -9.48 15.31 2.78
N GLY A 39 -9.79 14.86 4.00
CA GLY A 39 -11.14 14.91 4.56
C GLY A 39 -11.99 13.74 4.08
N VAL A 40 -12.85 13.21 4.96
CA VAL A 40 -13.63 11.97 4.71
C VAL A 40 -14.39 12.00 3.39
N LYS A 41 -15.11 13.10 3.10
CA LYS A 41 -15.93 13.21 1.88
C LYS A 41 -15.09 13.29 0.61
N ALA A 42 -13.97 14.01 0.63
CA ALA A 42 -13.12 14.14 -0.56
C ALA A 42 -12.27 12.89 -0.78
N ALA A 43 -11.93 12.13 0.27
CA ALA A 43 -11.15 10.91 0.18
C ALA A 43 -11.81 9.83 -0.71
N GLU A 44 -13.14 9.83 -0.82
CA GLU A 44 -13.89 8.95 -1.71
C GLU A 44 -13.66 9.29 -3.20
N ASP A 45 -13.48 10.58 -3.52
CA ASP A 45 -13.37 11.09 -4.89
C ASP A 45 -11.93 11.23 -5.39
N VAL A 46 -10.94 11.29 -4.47
CA VAL A 46 -9.53 11.40 -4.84
C VAL A 46 -9.11 10.16 -5.63
N GLN A 47 -8.60 10.34 -6.85
CA GLN A 47 -8.15 9.23 -7.70
C GLN A 47 -6.98 8.47 -7.08
N ASP A 48 -6.94 7.14 -7.31
CA ASP A 48 -5.86 6.28 -6.80
C ASP A 48 -4.47 6.74 -7.21
N THR A 49 -4.33 7.11 -8.48
CA THR A 49 -3.07 7.61 -9.03
C THR A 49 -2.53 8.85 -8.31
N VAL A 50 -3.42 9.72 -7.82
CA VAL A 50 -3.07 10.97 -7.14
C VAL A 50 -2.52 10.67 -5.75
N TRP A 51 -3.27 9.98 -4.90
CA TRP A 51 -2.81 9.74 -3.53
C TRP A 51 -1.62 8.78 -3.47
N LEU A 52 -1.50 7.84 -4.42
CA LEU A 52 -0.32 6.98 -4.56
C LEU A 52 0.94 7.81 -4.85
N ALA A 53 0.84 8.76 -5.80
CA ALA A 53 1.96 9.64 -6.15
C ALA A 53 2.37 10.52 -4.96
N GLU A 54 1.40 11.05 -4.22
CA GLU A 54 1.69 11.88 -3.06
C GLU A 54 2.28 11.10 -1.89
N ALA A 55 1.75 9.91 -1.59
CA ALA A 55 2.31 9.04 -0.55
C ALA A 55 3.76 8.66 -0.86
N ALA A 56 4.08 8.38 -2.13
CA ALA A 56 5.46 8.13 -2.55
C ALA A 56 6.35 9.36 -2.41
N ARG A 57 5.87 10.56 -2.81
CA ARG A 57 6.61 11.83 -2.67
C ARG A 57 6.92 12.16 -1.21
N GLU A 58 6.03 11.78 -0.29
CA GLU A 58 6.22 11.96 1.16
C GLU A 58 7.04 10.85 1.81
N GLU A 59 7.57 9.92 1.03
CA GLU A 59 8.30 8.76 1.53
C GLU A 59 7.52 7.98 2.59
N ARG A 60 6.22 7.78 2.36
CA ARG A 60 5.37 6.91 3.16
C ARG A 60 5.32 5.50 2.57
N ILE A 61 5.03 4.52 3.41
CA ILE A 61 4.66 3.16 3.00
C ILE A 61 3.13 3.09 3.04
N CYS A 62 2.52 2.76 1.92
CA CYS A 62 1.07 2.60 1.83
C CYS A 62 0.65 1.28 2.50
N VAL A 63 -0.44 1.30 3.26
CA VAL A 63 -1.05 0.13 3.88
C VAL A 63 -2.50 0.02 3.41
N GLY A 64 -2.89 -1.17 2.98
CA GLY A 64 -4.24 -1.45 2.51
C GLY A 64 -4.75 -2.84 2.86
N ALA A 65 -6.06 -3.01 2.81
CA ALA A 65 -6.75 -4.30 2.94
C ALA A 65 -7.22 -4.84 1.58
N ASP A 66 -7.46 -4.00 0.57
CA ASP A 66 -7.92 -4.46 -0.75
C ASP A 66 -6.77 -4.80 -1.70
N LYS A 67 -6.45 -6.09 -1.84
CA LYS A 67 -5.46 -6.59 -2.81
C LYS A 67 -5.81 -6.31 -4.28
N LYS A 68 -7.06 -5.92 -4.59
CA LYS A 68 -7.46 -5.58 -5.96
C LYS A 68 -6.68 -4.39 -6.51
N ILE A 69 -6.15 -3.49 -5.66
CA ILE A 69 -5.33 -2.36 -6.11
C ILE A 69 -4.07 -2.80 -6.89
N LEU A 70 -3.60 -4.02 -6.63
CA LEU A 70 -2.46 -4.62 -7.35
C LEU A 70 -2.89 -5.61 -8.43
N SER A 71 -4.19 -5.76 -8.71
CA SER A 71 -4.71 -6.77 -9.63
C SER A 71 -4.82 -6.26 -11.07
N GLY A 72 -4.81 -7.18 -12.04
CA GLY A 72 -4.94 -6.82 -13.46
C GLY A 72 -6.28 -6.17 -13.85
N SER A 73 -7.30 -6.16 -12.98
CA SER A 73 -8.52 -5.36 -13.21
C SER A 73 -8.36 -3.88 -12.87
N ARG A 74 -7.21 -3.50 -12.31
CA ARG A 74 -6.87 -2.15 -11.86
C ARG A 74 -5.55 -1.66 -12.49
N PRO A 75 -5.44 -1.61 -13.83
CA PRO A 75 -4.17 -1.33 -14.50
C PRO A 75 -3.62 0.07 -14.20
N LEU A 76 -4.48 1.06 -13.96
CA LEU A 76 -4.05 2.43 -13.64
C LEU A 76 -3.35 2.50 -12.28
N GLU A 77 -3.85 1.75 -11.29
CA GLU A 77 -3.23 1.68 -9.96
C GLU A 77 -1.87 0.97 -10.02
N ILE A 78 -1.76 -0.15 -10.75
CA ILE A 78 -0.48 -0.82 -11.00
C ILE A 78 0.51 0.13 -11.69
N ALA A 79 0.07 0.83 -12.74
CA ALA A 79 0.91 1.78 -13.45
C ALA A 79 1.37 2.92 -12.53
N ALA A 80 0.51 3.41 -11.64
CA ALA A 80 0.88 4.44 -10.66
C ALA A 80 1.89 3.92 -9.63
N VAL A 81 1.72 2.69 -9.12
CA VAL A 81 2.67 2.04 -8.20
C VAL A 81 4.06 1.98 -8.84
N LEU A 82 4.14 1.50 -10.08
CA LEU A 82 5.40 1.37 -10.82
C LEU A 82 6.01 2.74 -11.14
N LYS A 83 5.21 3.67 -11.70
CA LYS A 83 5.66 5.00 -12.15
C LYS A 83 6.16 5.86 -11.00
N HIS A 84 5.45 5.88 -9.87
CA HIS A 84 5.77 6.72 -8.72
C HIS A 84 6.65 6.02 -7.69
N ARG A 85 7.13 4.80 -7.98
CA ARG A 85 7.98 4.01 -7.08
C ARG A 85 7.33 3.76 -5.71
N VAL A 86 6.02 3.52 -5.70
CA VAL A 86 5.24 3.34 -4.46
C VAL A 86 5.71 2.10 -3.71
N ARG A 87 5.71 2.22 -2.38
CA ARG A 87 5.99 1.14 -1.44
C ARG A 87 4.69 0.73 -0.78
N TYR A 88 4.25 -0.52 -0.97
CA TYR A 88 2.90 -0.94 -0.60
C TYR A 88 2.88 -2.22 0.23
N LEU A 89 2.15 -2.21 1.33
CA LEU A 89 1.82 -3.38 2.14
C LEU A 89 0.31 -3.62 2.04
N VAL A 90 -0.10 -4.84 1.68
CA VAL A 90 -1.52 -5.19 1.59
C VAL A 90 -1.82 -6.46 2.35
N TYR A 91 -2.92 -6.50 3.12
CA TYR A 91 -3.33 -7.73 3.79
C TYR A 91 -3.68 -8.82 2.77
N ALA A 92 -3.13 -10.04 2.96
CA ALA A 92 -3.44 -11.17 2.07
C ALA A 92 -4.92 -11.59 2.16
N ASN A 93 -5.52 -11.41 3.35
CA ASN A 93 -6.93 -11.66 3.64
C ASN A 93 -7.61 -10.36 4.09
N ASN A 94 -8.52 -9.85 3.26
CA ASN A 94 -9.27 -8.63 3.53
C ASN A 94 -10.48 -8.83 4.46
N ASN A 95 -10.79 -10.07 4.85
CA ASN A 95 -11.88 -10.40 5.78
C ASN A 95 -11.42 -10.45 7.25
N LEU A 96 -10.16 -10.13 7.53
CA LEU A 96 -9.67 -10.05 8.90
C LEU A 96 -10.37 -8.92 9.65
N ARG A 97 -10.75 -9.16 10.90
CA ARG A 97 -11.25 -8.11 11.79
C ARG A 97 -10.13 -7.12 12.08
N THR A 98 -10.47 -5.86 12.34
CA THR A 98 -9.52 -4.79 12.71
C THR A 98 -8.49 -5.24 13.75
N VAL A 99 -8.92 -5.89 14.83
CA VAL A 99 -8.02 -6.39 15.89
C VAL A 99 -7.00 -7.41 15.37
N ASP A 100 -7.41 -8.27 14.45
CA ASP A 100 -6.56 -9.31 13.87
C ASP A 100 -5.59 -8.69 12.83
N GLN A 101 -6.03 -7.68 12.09
CA GLN A 101 -5.18 -6.90 11.19
C GLN A 101 -4.09 -6.15 11.95
N LEU A 102 -4.44 -5.48 13.06
CA LEU A 102 -3.49 -4.78 13.92
C LEU A 102 -2.50 -5.74 14.58
N ARG A 103 -2.98 -6.89 15.07
CA ARG A 103 -2.11 -7.94 15.63
C ARG A 103 -1.10 -8.43 14.60
N LEU A 104 -1.56 -8.70 13.38
CA LEU A 104 -0.69 -9.14 12.28
C LEU A 104 0.34 -8.06 11.92
N PHE A 105 -0.10 -6.81 11.76
CA PHE A 105 0.81 -5.70 11.49
C PHE A 105 1.88 -5.56 12.57
N ASN A 106 1.48 -5.60 13.84
CA ASN A 106 2.40 -5.53 14.96
C ASN A 106 3.43 -6.68 14.96
N SER A 107 3.00 -7.91 14.64
CA SER A 107 3.93 -9.05 14.55
C SER A 107 4.96 -8.91 13.42
N LEU A 108 4.64 -8.16 12.36
CA LEU A 108 5.50 -7.92 11.20
C LEU A 108 6.26 -6.59 11.30
N LEU A 109 6.04 -5.81 12.36
CA LEU A 109 6.60 -4.47 12.52
C LEU A 109 8.14 -4.43 12.43
N PRO A 110 8.91 -5.41 12.98
CA PRO A 110 10.34 -5.46 12.78
C PRO A 110 10.74 -5.53 11.30
N ASP A 111 10.12 -6.44 10.54
CA ASP A 111 10.41 -6.62 9.11
C ASP A 111 10.01 -5.37 8.31
N ILE A 112 8.88 -4.75 8.64
CA ILE A 112 8.41 -3.51 8.01
C ILE A 112 9.38 -2.35 8.25
N ARG A 113 10.02 -2.29 9.44
CA ARG A 113 11.04 -1.27 9.73
C ARG A 113 12.27 -1.44 8.87
N GLU A 114 12.73 -2.66 8.63
CA GLU A 114 13.86 -2.92 7.72
C GLU A 114 13.55 -2.44 6.29
N LEU A 115 12.29 -2.53 5.85
CA LEU A 115 11.87 -2.04 4.53
C LEU A 115 11.94 -0.51 4.37
N THR A 116 12.06 0.27 5.45
CA THR A 116 12.19 1.73 5.36
C THR A 116 13.44 2.17 4.60
N GLY A 117 14.51 1.38 4.65
CA GLY A 117 15.75 1.60 3.89
C GLY A 117 15.66 1.20 2.42
N THR A 118 14.59 0.50 2.02
CA THR A 118 14.43 -0.02 0.66
C THR A 118 13.59 0.93 -0.19
N SER A 119 14.21 1.48 -1.25
CA SER A 119 13.51 2.29 -2.24
C SER A 119 12.50 1.47 -3.04
N GLY A 120 11.31 2.03 -3.29
CA GLY A 120 10.31 1.38 -4.16
C GLY A 120 10.68 1.41 -5.65
N PRO A 121 9.83 0.88 -6.55
CA PRO A 121 8.55 0.27 -6.24
C PRO A 121 8.74 -1.12 -5.63
N TRP A 122 7.94 -1.42 -4.61
CA TRP A 122 7.76 -2.78 -4.11
C TRP A 122 6.36 -2.91 -3.51
N ALA A 123 5.83 -4.13 -3.56
CA ALA A 123 4.58 -4.46 -2.91
C ALA A 123 4.70 -5.79 -2.19
N TYR A 124 4.27 -5.86 -0.93
CA TYR A 124 4.21 -7.10 -0.18
C TYR A 124 2.77 -7.40 0.23
N THR A 125 2.44 -8.69 0.23
CA THR A 125 1.27 -9.17 0.97
C THR A 125 1.67 -9.50 2.40
N MET A 126 0.92 -8.99 3.37
CA MET A 126 1.06 -9.33 4.78
C MET A 126 0.25 -10.60 5.06
N ALA A 127 0.93 -11.67 5.43
CA ALA A 127 0.35 -12.95 5.82
C ALA A 127 0.88 -13.38 7.19
N GLN A 128 0.21 -14.34 7.84
CA GLN A 128 0.59 -14.81 9.18
C GLN A 128 2.04 -15.29 9.30
N HIS A 129 2.63 -15.76 8.20
CA HIS A 129 3.99 -16.30 8.16
C HIS A 129 5.03 -15.30 7.65
N GLY A 130 4.65 -14.05 7.35
CA GLY A 130 5.59 -13.03 6.90
C GLY A 130 5.06 -12.12 5.80
N LEU A 131 5.99 -11.30 5.29
CA LEU A 131 5.80 -10.45 4.13
C LEU A 131 6.14 -11.24 2.85
N ASN A 132 5.17 -11.46 1.97
CA ASN A 132 5.43 -12.09 0.67
C ASN A 132 5.50 -11.04 -0.42
N LEU A 133 6.68 -10.89 -1.04
CA LEU A 133 6.92 -9.97 -2.13
C LEU A 133 6.02 -10.33 -3.32
N ILE A 134 5.36 -9.33 -3.90
CA ILE A 134 4.81 -9.39 -5.24
C ILE A 134 5.90 -8.88 -6.18
N PRO A 135 6.51 -9.74 -7.00
CA PRO A 135 7.60 -9.33 -7.89
C PRO A 135 7.17 -8.18 -8.81
N ARG A 136 8.08 -7.27 -9.07
CA ARG A 136 7.85 -6.15 -9.99
C ARG A 136 7.43 -6.66 -11.37
N GLU A 137 8.08 -7.73 -11.82
CA GLU A 137 7.84 -8.39 -13.09
C GLU A 137 6.40 -8.92 -13.16
N GLU A 138 5.84 -9.38 -12.03
CA GLU A 138 4.45 -9.82 -11.97
C GLU A 138 3.48 -8.64 -12.14
N LEU A 139 3.76 -7.49 -11.52
CA LEU A 139 2.98 -6.27 -11.71
C LEU A 139 3.03 -5.79 -13.18
N GLU A 140 4.22 -5.78 -13.78
CA GLU A 140 4.41 -5.43 -15.20
C GLU A 140 3.65 -6.38 -16.12
N GLN A 141 3.70 -7.69 -15.88
CA GLN A 141 2.95 -8.69 -16.63
C GLN A 141 1.43 -8.48 -16.51
N ARG A 142 0.93 -8.16 -15.31
CA ARG A 142 -0.50 -7.83 -15.09
C ARG A 142 -0.91 -6.62 -15.91
N LEU A 143 -0.06 -5.60 -16.02
CA LEU A 143 -0.29 -4.41 -16.83
C LEU A 143 -0.32 -4.72 -18.34
N ILE A 144 0.66 -5.50 -18.83
CA ILE A 144 0.69 -5.94 -20.24
C ILE A 144 -0.57 -6.72 -20.60
N ARG A 145 -0.98 -7.69 -19.77
CA ARG A 145 -2.21 -8.47 -19.99
C ARG A 145 -3.47 -7.60 -19.93
N ALA A 146 -3.47 -6.52 -19.15
CA ALA A 146 -4.58 -5.57 -19.13
C ALA A 146 -4.63 -4.76 -20.42
N ALA A 147 -3.49 -4.26 -20.91
CA ALA A 147 -3.40 -3.54 -22.19
C ALA A 147 -3.90 -4.40 -23.36
N GLN A 148 -3.45 -5.66 -23.43
CA GLN A 148 -3.89 -6.63 -24.44
C GLN A 148 -5.42 -6.84 -24.42
N ARG A 149 -6.02 -6.98 -23.23
CA ARG A 149 -7.49 -7.11 -23.09
C ARG A 149 -8.24 -5.86 -23.53
N MET A 150 -7.62 -4.68 -23.45
CA MET A 150 -8.19 -3.41 -23.90
C MET A 150 -7.94 -3.14 -25.40
N GLY A 151 -7.35 -4.08 -26.13
CA GLY A 151 -6.99 -3.89 -27.55
C GLY A 151 -5.83 -2.92 -27.77
N ILE A 152 -5.08 -2.60 -26.71
CA ILE A 152 -3.89 -1.74 -26.78
C ILE A 152 -2.69 -2.68 -26.97
N HIS A 153 -2.17 -2.73 -28.19
CA HIS A 153 -0.90 -3.41 -28.46
C HIS A 153 0.26 -2.50 -28.02
N PRO A 154 1.13 -2.94 -27.10
CA PRO A 154 2.38 -2.22 -26.87
C PRO A 154 3.22 -2.36 -28.15
N GLY A 155 3.47 -1.22 -28.80
CA GLY A 155 4.45 -1.10 -29.88
C GLY A 155 5.87 -1.15 -29.35
#